data_AF-A0A7W0G5I7-F1
#
_entry.id   AF-A0A7W0G5I7-F1
#
_cell.length_a   1.000
_cell.length_b   1.000
_cell.length_c   1.000
_cell.angle_alpha   90.00
_cell.angle_beta   90.00
_cell.angle_gamma   90.00
#
_symmetry.space_group_name_H-M   'P 1'
#
loop_
_entity.id
_entity.type
_entity.pdbx_description
1 polymer ?
#
loop_
_entity_poly.entity_id
_entity_poly.type
_entity_poly.pdbx_seq_one_letter_code
_entity_poly.pdbx_strand_id
1 'polypeptide(L)'
;YARIREAGLILLVGALVGVASLVWFRPHAGAVTRWLNDRLAKLPGVVNRAGRAVTGLFEQLARTLGVLTDARELLVTVGWTVALWAAITLANMLVLRAFGFPLGVSETVFVLGWSLVGSLVPTPGGGAGTYHAATAYGLTAYLGVAESEAKAATIVLHLVVFGSSLFFGVYYFLRSGVGFARLRELSAPAGPVKNGSNDEIVMPAEGEKRAAGETPRTASA
;
A
#
# COMPACT_ATOMS: atom_id res chain seq x y z
N TYR A 1 -4.71 22.99 -23.06
CA TYR A 1 -5.67 21.87 -23.22
C TYR A 1 -5.10 20.67 -23.98
N ALA A 2 -4.60 20.79 -25.22
CA ALA A 2 -4.10 19.64 -26.01
C ALA A 2 -3.03 18.79 -25.31
N ARG A 3 -1.98 19.43 -24.74
CA ARG A 3 -0.90 18.73 -24.01
C ARG A 3 -1.36 17.99 -22.75
N ILE A 4 -2.37 18.52 -22.04
CA ILE A 4 -2.94 17.88 -20.85
C ILE A 4 -3.76 16.64 -21.25
N ARG A 5 -4.49 16.73 -22.37
CA ARG A 5 -5.24 15.60 -22.93
C ARG A 5 -4.32 14.48 -23.40
N GLU A 6 -3.22 14.82 -24.07
CA GLU A 6 -2.20 13.85 -24.51
C GLU A 6 -1.52 13.17 -23.32
N ALA A 7 -1.10 13.93 -22.31
CA ALA A 7 -0.52 13.36 -21.09
C ALA A 7 -1.51 12.45 -20.35
N GLY A 8 -2.78 12.86 -20.25
CA GLY A 8 -3.84 12.04 -19.66
C GLY A 8 -4.09 10.75 -20.44
N LEU A 9 -4.05 10.81 -21.77
CA LEU A 9 -4.22 9.64 -22.63
C LEU A 9 -3.03 8.68 -22.54
N ILE A 10 -1.80 9.21 -22.45
CA ILE A 10 -0.59 8.41 -22.21
C ILE A 10 -0.68 7.69 -20.87
N LEU A 11 -1.11 8.38 -19.80
CA LEU A 11 -1.28 7.77 -18.48
C LEU A 11 -2.39 6.71 -18.48
N LEU A 12 -3.51 6.97 -19.14
CA LEU A 12 -4.60 6.01 -19.26
C LEU A 12 -4.16 4.76 -20.03
N VAL A 13 -3.50 4.94 -21.17
CA VAL A 13 -2.95 3.82 -21.96
C VAL A 13 -1.89 3.07 -21.15
N GLY A 14 -1.01 3.77 -20.45
CA GLY A 14 -0.01 3.17 -19.56
C GLY A 14 -0.64 2.34 -18.44
N ALA A 15 -1.72 2.83 -17.82
CA ALA A 15 -2.46 2.10 -16.80
C ALA A 15 -3.15 0.85 -17.38
N LEU A 16 -3.82 0.98 -18.53
CA LEU A 16 -4.44 -0.15 -19.23
C LEU A 16 -3.41 -1.20 -19.65
N VAL A 17 -2.27 -0.76 -20.18
CA VAL A 17 -1.13 -1.63 -20.51
C VAL A 17 -0.57 -2.28 -19.27
N GLY A 18 -0.44 -1.56 -18.15
CA GLY A 18 0.00 -2.13 -16.87
C GLY A 18 -0.95 -3.23 -16.38
N VAL A 19 -2.26 -2.98 -16.40
CA VAL A 19 -3.28 -3.98 -16.03
C VAL A 19 -3.27 -5.16 -17.00
N ALA A 20 -3.23 -4.91 -18.30
CA ALA A 20 -3.14 -5.96 -19.32
C ALA A 20 -1.84 -6.77 -19.19
N SER A 21 -0.72 -6.12 -18.85
CA SER A 21 0.56 -6.75 -18.57
C SER A 21 0.48 -7.62 -17.33
N LEU A 22 -0.20 -7.19 -16.26
CA LEU A 22 -0.43 -8.00 -15.07
C LEU A 22 -1.28 -9.23 -15.36
N VAL A 23 -2.35 -9.07 -16.14
CA VAL A 23 -3.20 -10.18 -16.61
C VAL A 23 -2.40 -11.13 -17.52
N TRP A 24 -1.54 -10.58 -18.39
CA TRP A 24 -0.67 -11.33 -19.30
C TRP A 24 0.52 -11.99 -18.61
N PHE A 25 1.07 -11.41 -17.53
CA PHE A 25 2.22 -11.96 -16.81
C PHE A 25 1.88 -13.30 -16.15
N ARG A 26 0.59 -13.55 -15.92
CA ARG A 26 0.02 -14.76 -15.30
C ARG A 26 0.52 -16.10 -15.87
N PRO A 27 0.50 -16.38 -17.19
CA PRO A 27 0.96 -17.66 -17.75
C PRO A 27 2.49 -17.73 -17.88
N HIS A 28 3.17 -16.58 -17.84
CA HIS A 28 4.60 -16.47 -18.15
C HIS A 28 5.48 -16.22 -16.91
N ALA A 29 4.90 -16.06 -15.71
CA ALA A 29 5.64 -15.82 -14.48
C ALA A 29 6.71 -16.90 -14.21
N GLY A 30 6.41 -18.17 -14.53
CA GLY A 30 7.37 -19.27 -14.44
C GLY A 30 8.48 -19.25 -15.51
N ALA A 31 8.26 -18.61 -16.66
CA ALA A 31 9.24 -18.46 -17.74
C ALA A 31 10.11 -17.21 -17.55
N VAL A 32 9.51 -16.10 -17.07
CA VAL A 32 10.21 -14.85 -16.77
C VAL A 32 11.16 -15.01 -15.60
N THR A 33 10.76 -15.73 -14.55
CA THR A 33 11.65 -16.04 -13.41
C THR A 33 12.86 -16.88 -13.82
N ARG A 34 12.68 -17.90 -14.68
CA ARG A 34 13.79 -18.67 -15.25
C ARG A 34 14.70 -17.82 -16.14
N TRP A 35 14.11 -17.01 -17.01
CA TRP A 35 14.86 -16.12 -17.92
C TRP A 35 15.67 -15.06 -17.16
N LEU A 36 15.11 -14.47 -16.10
CA LEU A 36 15.84 -13.54 -15.23
C LEU A 36 16.97 -14.25 -14.48
N ASN A 37 16.75 -15.47 -13.98
CA ASN A 37 17.80 -16.23 -13.30
C ASN A 37 18.99 -16.55 -14.23
N ASP A 38 18.70 -16.98 -15.46
CA ASP A 38 19.72 -17.34 -16.45
C ASP A 38 20.52 -16.12 -16.95
N ARG A 39 19.91 -14.93 -16.91
CA ARG A 39 20.56 -13.66 -17.31
C ARG A 39 21.28 -12.97 -16.16
N LEU A 40 20.75 -13.00 -14.93
CA LEU A 40 21.42 -12.43 -13.76
C LEU A 40 22.63 -13.25 -13.32
N ALA A 41 22.62 -14.58 -13.51
CA ALA A 41 23.76 -15.44 -13.22
C ALA A 41 25.04 -15.09 -14.02
N LYS A 42 24.92 -14.26 -15.06
CA LYS A 42 26.02 -13.89 -15.98
C LYS A 42 26.59 -12.48 -15.75
N LEU A 43 26.16 -11.73 -14.72
CA LEU A 43 26.56 -10.33 -14.52
C LEU A 43 27.41 -10.10 -13.24
N PRO A 44 28.39 -9.17 -13.27
CA PRO A 44 29.37 -8.98 -12.20
C PRO A 44 28.81 -8.33 -10.92
N GLY A 45 29.50 -8.57 -9.79
CA GLY A 45 28.98 -8.51 -8.41
C GLY A 45 28.37 -7.21 -7.88
N VAL A 46 28.52 -6.07 -8.56
CA VAL A 46 27.84 -4.81 -8.17
C VAL A 46 26.37 -4.81 -8.62
N VAL A 47 26.09 -5.47 -9.75
CA VAL A 47 24.73 -5.73 -10.27
C VAL A 47 23.99 -6.74 -9.39
N ASN A 48 24.69 -7.63 -8.68
CA ASN A 48 24.06 -8.60 -7.77
C ASN A 48 23.38 -7.98 -6.55
N ARG A 49 23.73 -6.75 -6.14
CA ARG A 49 23.09 -6.10 -4.97
C ARG A 49 21.78 -5.39 -5.36
N ALA A 50 21.80 -4.63 -6.46
CA ALA A 50 20.58 -4.06 -7.06
C ALA A 50 19.67 -5.16 -7.64
N GLY A 51 20.27 -6.16 -8.29
CA GLY A 51 19.59 -7.35 -8.80
C GLY A 51 18.84 -8.10 -7.71
N ARG A 52 19.42 -8.29 -6.52
CA ARG A 52 18.74 -8.92 -5.38
C ARG A 52 17.57 -8.10 -4.83
N ALA A 53 17.69 -6.78 -4.78
CA ALA A 53 16.59 -5.90 -4.34
C ALA A 53 15.45 -5.92 -5.37
N VAL A 54 15.80 -5.86 -6.66
CA VAL A 54 14.84 -5.94 -7.76
C VAL A 54 14.18 -7.32 -7.79
N THR A 55 14.93 -8.42 -7.71
CA THR A 55 14.34 -9.77 -7.64
C THR A 55 13.50 -9.95 -6.39
N GLY A 56 13.89 -9.40 -5.24
CA GLY A 56 13.07 -9.41 -4.02
C GLY A 56 11.73 -8.68 -4.20
N LEU A 57 11.75 -7.53 -4.87
CA LEU A 57 10.54 -6.79 -5.25
C LEU A 57 9.70 -7.58 -6.27
N PHE A 58 10.31 -8.15 -7.31
CA PHE A 58 9.62 -8.96 -8.30
C PHE A 58 9.04 -10.24 -7.70
N GLU A 59 9.71 -10.87 -6.73
CA GLU A 59 9.18 -12.02 -5.99
C GLU A 59 8.06 -11.61 -5.06
N GLN A 60 8.15 -10.47 -4.36
CA GLN A 60 7.03 -9.96 -3.56
C GLN A 60 5.85 -9.64 -4.46
N LEU A 61 6.05 -8.95 -5.58
CA LEU A 61 5.03 -8.69 -6.57
C LEU A 61 4.45 -10.00 -7.11
N ALA A 62 5.27 -10.98 -7.47
CA ALA A 62 4.82 -12.28 -7.95
C ALA A 62 4.09 -13.11 -6.87
N ARG A 63 4.45 -12.98 -5.59
CA ARG A 63 3.74 -13.60 -4.47
C ARG A 63 2.40 -12.91 -4.21
N THR A 64 2.35 -11.59 -4.17
CA THR A 64 1.11 -10.83 -4.01
C THR A 64 0.17 -11.03 -5.19
N LEU A 65 0.70 -10.99 -6.42
CA LEU A 65 -0.05 -11.31 -7.65
C LEU A 65 -0.40 -12.81 -7.73
N GLY A 66 0.43 -13.68 -7.15
CA GLY A 66 0.16 -15.11 -7.02
C GLY A 66 -0.91 -15.42 -5.97
N VAL A 67 -1.14 -14.54 -4.99
CA VAL A 67 -2.32 -14.61 -4.10
C VAL A 67 -3.57 -14.18 -4.87
N LEU A 68 -3.46 -13.22 -5.79
CA LEU A 68 -4.48 -12.87 -6.79
C LEU A 68 -4.54 -13.92 -7.94
N THR A 69 -4.57 -15.21 -7.60
CA THR A 69 -4.56 -16.34 -8.55
C THR A 69 -5.79 -16.39 -9.46
N ASP A 70 -6.88 -15.74 -9.05
CA ASP A 70 -8.13 -15.68 -9.81
C ASP A 70 -8.24 -14.37 -10.62
N ALA A 71 -8.27 -14.51 -11.95
CA ALA A 71 -8.50 -13.39 -12.86
C ALA A 71 -9.85 -12.71 -12.60
N ARG A 72 -10.84 -13.45 -12.10
CA ARG A 72 -12.13 -12.88 -11.68
C ARG A 72 -11.95 -11.97 -10.48
N GLU A 73 -11.18 -12.36 -9.47
CA GLU A 73 -10.88 -11.52 -8.30
C GLU A 73 -10.11 -10.26 -8.69
N LEU A 74 -9.14 -10.39 -9.61
CA LEU A 74 -8.42 -9.24 -10.15
C LEU A 74 -9.37 -8.27 -10.88
N LEU A 75 -10.23 -8.78 -11.76
CA LEU A 75 -11.22 -7.96 -12.47
C LEU A 75 -12.22 -7.29 -11.52
N VAL A 76 -12.68 -8.00 -10.49
CA VAL A 76 -13.56 -7.44 -9.45
C VAL A 76 -12.83 -6.33 -8.68
N THR A 77 -11.57 -6.54 -8.32
CA THR A 77 -10.74 -5.54 -7.62
C THR A 77 -10.51 -4.29 -8.48
N VAL A 78 -10.17 -4.47 -9.76
CA VAL A 78 -10.02 -3.37 -10.72
C VAL A 78 -11.35 -2.64 -10.88
N GLY A 79 -12.46 -3.36 -11.01
CA GLY A 79 -13.81 -2.80 -11.10
C GLY A 79 -14.17 -1.94 -9.90
N TRP A 80 -13.94 -2.44 -8.68
CA TRP A 80 -14.14 -1.68 -7.44
C TRP A 80 -13.22 -0.46 -7.35
N THR A 81 -11.98 -0.58 -7.80
CA THR A 81 -11.03 0.53 -7.83
C THR A 81 -11.52 1.63 -8.78
N VAL A 82 -11.94 1.28 -9.99
CA VAL A 82 -12.51 2.23 -10.96
C VAL A 82 -13.78 2.87 -10.42
N ALA A 83 -14.68 2.09 -9.82
CA ALA A 83 -15.91 2.60 -9.21
C ALA A 83 -15.62 3.59 -8.07
N LEU A 84 -14.64 3.28 -7.21
CA LEU A 84 -14.19 4.16 -6.15
C LEU A 84 -13.64 5.48 -6.72
N TRP A 85 -12.75 5.43 -7.70
CA TRP A 85 -12.20 6.64 -8.32
C TRP A 85 -13.26 7.46 -9.05
N ALA A 86 -14.24 6.82 -9.69
CA ALA A 86 -15.38 7.51 -10.28
C ALA A 86 -16.23 8.22 -9.21
N ALA A 87 -16.50 7.56 -8.07
CA ALA A 87 -17.21 8.16 -6.95
C ALA A 87 -16.45 9.35 -6.35
N ILE A 88 -15.13 9.24 -6.16
CA ILE A 88 -14.28 10.33 -5.68
C ILE A 88 -14.33 11.51 -6.66
N THR A 89 -14.16 11.24 -7.96
CA THR A 89 -14.21 12.26 -9.02
C THR A 89 -15.56 12.97 -9.02
N LEU A 90 -16.65 12.20 -8.94
CA LEU A 90 -18.01 12.74 -8.89
C LEU A 90 -18.22 13.62 -7.65
N ALA A 91 -17.83 13.16 -6.46
CA ALA A 91 -17.95 13.93 -5.23
C ALA A 91 -17.18 15.26 -5.30
N ASN A 92 -15.95 15.23 -5.81
CA ASN A 92 -15.14 16.43 -6.00
C ASN A 92 -15.77 17.38 -7.04
N MET A 93 -16.28 16.84 -8.15
CA MET A 93 -16.97 17.63 -9.18
C MET A 93 -18.21 18.31 -8.61
N LEU A 94 -18.99 17.62 -7.77
CA LEU A 94 -20.17 18.20 -7.12
C LEU A 94 -19.79 19.35 -6.19
N VAL A 95 -18.73 19.20 -5.39
CA VAL A 95 -18.22 20.28 -4.55
C VAL A 95 -17.77 21.47 -5.39
N LEU A 96 -16.95 21.25 -6.42
CA LEU A 96 -16.47 22.32 -7.30
C LEU A 96 -17.63 23.07 -7.99
N ARG A 97 -18.67 22.34 -8.42
CA ARG A 97 -19.89 22.94 -8.99
C ARG A 97 -20.71 23.69 -7.96
N ALA A 98 -20.74 23.25 -6.70
CA ALA A 98 -21.42 23.98 -5.63
C ALA A 98 -20.76 25.33 -5.34
N PHE A 99 -19.45 25.46 -5.60
CA PHE A 99 -18.72 26.73 -5.59
C PHE A 99 -18.89 27.55 -6.88
N GLY A 100 -19.71 27.10 -7.83
CA GLY A 100 -19.99 27.81 -9.07
C GLY A 100 -18.95 27.58 -10.17
N PHE A 101 -18.00 26.66 -10.00
CA PHE A 101 -17.01 26.37 -11.04
C PHE A 101 -17.60 25.43 -12.09
N PRO A 102 -17.73 25.85 -13.37
CA PRO A 102 -18.32 25.02 -14.43
C PRO A 102 -17.30 24.01 -14.98
N LEU A 103 -16.66 23.25 -14.08
CA LEU A 103 -15.63 22.29 -14.42
C LEU A 103 -16.25 20.96 -14.89
N GLY A 104 -15.67 20.42 -15.97
CA GLY A 104 -15.97 19.10 -16.47
C GLY A 104 -15.24 18.01 -15.68
N VAL A 105 -15.45 16.77 -16.13
CA VAL A 105 -14.79 15.60 -15.53
C VAL A 105 -13.28 15.69 -15.69
N SER A 106 -12.78 16.13 -16.85
CA SER A 106 -11.34 16.21 -17.13
C SER A 106 -10.64 17.24 -16.24
N GLU A 107 -11.23 18.42 -16.06
CA GLU A 107 -10.70 19.46 -15.18
C GLU A 107 -10.74 19.01 -13.72
N THR A 108 -11.80 18.32 -13.32
CA THR A 108 -11.91 17.76 -11.97
C THR A 108 -10.80 16.74 -11.71
N VAL A 109 -10.59 15.77 -12.61
CA VAL A 109 -9.50 14.78 -12.50
C VAL A 109 -8.12 15.46 -12.47
N PHE A 110 -7.94 16.54 -13.24
CA PHE A 110 -6.71 17.34 -13.20
C PHE A 110 -6.48 17.97 -11.82
N VAL A 111 -7.52 18.54 -11.21
CA VAL A 111 -7.47 19.09 -9.85
C VAL A 111 -7.15 17.98 -8.83
N LEU A 112 -7.77 16.80 -8.95
CA LEU A 112 -7.43 15.63 -8.13
C LEU A 112 -5.95 15.24 -8.27
N GLY A 113 -5.37 15.34 -9.47
CA GLY A 113 -3.95 15.09 -9.68
C GLY A 113 -3.07 16.02 -8.84
N TRP A 114 -3.37 17.31 -8.82
CA TRP A 114 -2.68 18.26 -7.96
C TRP A 114 -2.89 18.00 -6.47
N SER A 115 -4.10 17.61 -6.08
CA SER A 115 -4.40 17.17 -4.72
C SER A 115 -3.52 16.01 -4.28
N LEU A 116 -3.35 14.99 -5.13
CA LEU A 116 -2.49 13.84 -4.85
C LEU A 116 -1.04 14.26 -4.67
N VAL A 117 -0.52 15.15 -5.52
CA VAL A 117 0.84 15.68 -5.39
C VAL A 117 1.03 16.37 -4.03
N GLY A 118 0.06 17.19 -3.61
CA GLY A 118 0.09 17.84 -2.30
C GLY A 118 0.06 16.86 -1.12
N SER A 119 -0.67 15.75 -1.26
CA SER A 119 -0.77 14.72 -0.22
C SER A 119 0.48 13.85 -0.06
N LEU A 120 1.40 13.84 -1.03
CA LEU A 120 2.64 13.05 -0.93
C LEU A 120 3.65 13.63 0.06
N VAL A 121 3.53 14.92 0.41
CA VAL A 121 4.46 15.58 1.31
C VAL A 121 4.07 15.28 2.76
N PRO A 122 4.93 14.61 3.56
CA PRO A 122 4.63 14.29 4.95
C PRO A 122 4.76 15.56 5.82
N THR A 123 3.69 16.33 5.93
CA THR A 123 3.60 17.49 6.84
C THR A 123 2.75 17.19 8.06
N PRO A 124 2.91 17.93 9.18
CA PRO A 124 1.97 17.88 10.31
C PRO A 124 0.52 18.00 9.85
N GLY A 125 -0.40 17.34 10.56
CA GLY A 125 -1.81 17.29 10.17
C GLY A 125 -2.10 16.38 8.97
N GLY A 126 -1.23 15.41 8.67
CA GLY A 126 -1.47 14.40 7.62
C GLY A 126 -1.38 14.94 6.19
N GLY A 127 -0.53 15.94 5.94
CA GLY A 127 -0.39 16.52 4.59
C GLY A 127 -1.48 17.52 4.21
N ALA A 128 -2.31 17.98 5.16
CA ALA A 128 -3.43 18.89 4.86
C ALA A 128 -2.98 20.20 4.21
N GLY A 129 -2.01 20.90 4.81
CA GLY A 129 -1.54 22.19 4.29
C GLY A 129 -1.01 22.10 2.85
N THR A 130 -0.23 21.08 2.54
CA THR A 130 0.32 20.84 1.20
C THR A 130 -0.74 20.39 0.21
N TYR A 131 -1.75 19.62 0.65
CA TYR A 131 -2.94 19.32 -0.14
C TYR A 131 -3.68 20.62 -0.52
N HIS A 132 -3.99 21.50 0.44
CA HIS A 132 -4.71 22.75 0.17
C HIS A 132 -3.92 23.64 -0.79
N ALA A 133 -2.62 23.79 -0.56
CA ALA A 133 -1.75 24.62 -1.39
C ALA A 133 -1.65 24.10 -2.83
N ALA A 134 -1.36 22.80 -3.01
CA ALA A 134 -1.23 22.21 -4.35
C ALA A 134 -2.55 22.21 -5.12
N THR A 135 -3.66 21.87 -4.45
CA THR A 135 -4.99 21.85 -5.09
C THR A 135 -5.43 23.26 -5.48
N ALA A 136 -5.22 24.25 -4.61
CA ALA A 136 -5.56 25.65 -4.89
C ALA A 136 -4.69 26.17 -6.04
N TYR A 137 -3.40 25.82 -6.07
CA TYR A 137 -2.51 26.14 -7.19
C TYR A 137 -3.02 25.56 -8.52
N GLY A 138 -3.50 24.31 -8.52
CA GLY A 138 -4.13 23.71 -9.70
C GLY A 138 -5.33 24.50 -10.22
N LEU A 139 -6.20 24.96 -9.32
CA LEU A 139 -7.39 25.75 -9.64
C LEU A 139 -7.04 27.17 -10.12
N THR A 140 -6.11 27.86 -9.47
CA THR A 140 -5.76 29.24 -9.80
C THR A 140 -4.87 29.33 -11.04
N ALA A 141 -3.75 28.59 -11.05
CA ALA A 141 -2.73 28.72 -12.08
C ALA A 141 -3.15 28.17 -13.44
N TYR A 142 -4.02 27.17 -13.48
CA TYR A 142 -4.41 26.49 -14.72
C TYR A 142 -5.87 26.65 -15.10
N LEU A 143 -6.78 26.88 -14.14
CA LEU A 143 -8.22 26.97 -14.38
C LEU A 143 -8.77 28.39 -14.16
N GLY A 144 -7.94 29.35 -13.77
CA GLY A 144 -8.30 30.77 -13.68
C GLY A 144 -9.28 31.11 -12.56
N VAL A 145 -9.42 30.22 -11.57
CA VAL A 145 -10.27 30.44 -10.39
C VAL A 145 -9.65 31.52 -9.49
N ALA A 146 -10.46 32.40 -8.91
CA ALA A 146 -9.98 33.41 -7.98
C ALA A 146 -9.36 32.76 -6.73
N GLU A 147 -8.29 33.34 -6.20
CA GLU A 147 -7.52 32.73 -5.10
C GLU A 147 -8.35 32.49 -3.84
N SER A 148 -9.21 33.44 -3.47
CA SER A 148 -10.10 33.33 -2.32
C SER A 148 -11.08 32.16 -2.47
N GLU A 149 -11.68 32.02 -3.65
CA GLU A 149 -12.63 30.95 -3.97
C GLU A 149 -11.93 29.58 -4.02
N ALA A 150 -10.73 29.51 -4.63
CA ALA A 150 -9.94 28.29 -4.67
C ALA A 150 -9.57 27.80 -3.26
N LYS A 151 -9.13 28.71 -2.37
CA LYS A 151 -8.83 28.36 -0.98
C LYS A 151 -10.07 27.84 -0.24
N ALA A 152 -11.22 28.49 -0.39
CA ALA A 152 -12.47 28.05 0.23
C ALA A 152 -12.90 26.66 -0.29
N ALA A 153 -12.88 26.45 -1.61
CA ALA A 153 -13.26 25.19 -2.22
C ALA A 153 -12.35 24.03 -1.79
N THR A 154 -11.04 24.24 -1.73
CA THR A 154 -10.09 23.18 -1.33
C THR A 154 -10.24 22.74 0.12
N ILE A 155 -10.67 23.63 1.01
CA ILE A 155 -11.01 23.26 2.39
C ILE A 155 -12.20 22.30 2.41
N VAL A 156 -13.26 22.64 1.67
CA VAL A 156 -14.45 21.78 1.58
C VAL A 156 -14.15 20.46 0.89
N LEU A 157 -13.35 20.46 -0.18
CA LEU A 157 -12.89 19.23 -0.85
C LEU A 157 -12.15 18.32 0.12
N HIS A 158 -11.21 18.86 0.90
CA HIS A 158 -10.50 18.10 1.93
C HIS A 158 -11.51 17.47 2.89
N LEU A 159 -12.41 18.28 3.44
CA LEU A 159 -13.38 17.82 4.44
C LEU A 159 -14.31 16.73 3.90
N VAL A 160 -14.76 16.82 2.64
CA VAL A 160 -15.62 15.81 2.02
C VAL A 160 -14.88 14.50 1.80
N VAL A 161 -13.65 14.54 1.27
CA VAL A 161 -12.89 13.33 0.92
C VAL A 161 -12.29 12.65 2.15
N PHE A 162 -11.58 13.41 2.99
CA PHE A 162 -10.90 12.87 4.16
C PHE A 162 -11.79 12.84 5.39
N GLY A 163 -12.65 13.85 5.58
CA GLY A 163 -13.52 13.93 6.75
C GLY A 163 -14.57 12.82 6.76
N SER A 164 -15.13 12.44 5.60
CA SER A 164 -16.03 11.28 5.51
C SER A 164 -15.32 9.98 5.89
N SER A 165 -14.12 9.76 5.38
CA SER A 165 -13.29 8.60 5.70
C SER A 165 -12.92 8.56 7.19
N LEU A 166 -12.54 9.70 7.77
CA LEU A 166 -12.24 9.83 9.19
C LEU A 166 -13.48 9.54 10.04
N PHE A 167 -14.64 10.06 9.65
CA PHE A 167 -15.89 9.82 10.35
C PHE A 167 -16.22 8.33 10.43
N PHE A 168 -16.19 7.62 9.29
CA PHE A 168 -16.45 6.18 9.27
C PHE A 168 -15.35 5.39 10.01
N GLY A 169 -14.08 5.80 9.87
CA GLY A 169 -12.97 5.18 10.59
C GLY A 169 -13.15 5.25 12.10
N VAL A 170 -13.46 6.42 12.64
CA VAL A 170 -13.74 6.62 14.07
C VAL A 170 -14.99 5.86 14.50
N TYR A 171 -16.07 5.92 13.72
CA TYR A 171 -17.30 5.20 14.02
C TYR A 171 -17.07 3.68 14.18
N TYR A 172 -16.40 3.05 13.22
CA TYR A 172 -16.11 1.61 13.30
C TYR A 172 -15.07 1.28 14.36
N PHE A 173 -14.08 2.15 14.58
CA PHE A 173 -13.11 1.99 15.66
C PHE A 173 -13.80 1.91 17.02
N LEU A 174 -14.63 2.89 17.35
CA LEU A 174 -15.38 2.93 18.62
C LEU A 174 -16.29 1.71 18.80
N ARG A 175 -16.86 1.19 17.70
CA ARG A 175 -17.75 0.03 17.73
C ARG A 175 -17.02 -1.32 17.85
N SER A 176 -15.76 -1.38 17.42
CA SER A 176 -14.95 -2.61 17.44
C SER A 176 -14.47 -3.03 18.84
N GLY A 177 -14.58 -2.15 19.83
CA GLY A 177 -14.13 -2.43 21.21
C GLY A 177 -12.60 -2.58 21.33
N VAL A 178 -11.83 -2.29 20.28
CA VAL A 178 -10.37 -2.39 20.28
C VAL A 178 -9.78 -1.27 21.13
N GLY A 179 -9.32 -1.60 22.33
CA GLY A 179 -8.67 -0.63 23.21
C GLY A 179 -7.36 -0.09 22.62
N PHE A 180 -7.00 1.15 23.00
CA PHE A 180 -5.73 1.80 22.59
C PHE A 180 -4.49 0.94 22.85
N ALA A 181 -4.51 0.08 23.88
CA ALA A 181 -3.44 -0.86 24.18
C ALA A 181 -3.23 -1.89 23.05
N ARG A 182 -4.32 -2.44 22.49
CA ARG A 182 -4.27 -3.40 21.38
C ARG A 182 -3.84 -2.73 20.08
N LEU A 183 -4.27 -1.49 19.84
CA LEU A 183 -3.74 -0.70 18.72
C LEU A 183 -2.23 -0.47 18.83
N ARG A 184 -1.73 -0.17 20.03
CA ARG A 184 -0.29 0.03 20.26
C ARG A 184 0.50 -1.26 20.07
N GLU A 185 -0.07 -2.40 20.45
CA GLU A 185 0.51 -3.72 20.23
C GLU A 185 0.58 -4.08 18.74
N LEU A 186 -0.47 -3.77 17.97
CA LEU A 186 -0.51 -4.00 16.50
C LEU A 186 0.34 -2.99 15.70
N SER A 187 0.55 -1.79 16.23
CA SER A 187 1.36 -0.74 15.60
C SER A 187 2.84 -0.82 15.97
N ALA A 188 3.20 -1.64 16.96
CA ALA A 188 4.58 -1.92 17.26
C ALA A 188 5.22 -2.59 16.04
N PRO A 189 6.36 -2.11 15.52
CA PRO A 189 7.04 -2.76 14.41
C PRO A 189 7.24 -4.22 14.80
N ALA A 190 6.79 -5.14 13.95
CA ALA A 190 6.82 -6.57 14.21
C ALA A 190 8.20 -6.94 14.78
N GLY A 191 8.25 -7.13 16.10
CA GLY A 191 9.42 -7.70 16.75
C GLY A 191 9.69 -9.07 16.14
N PRO A 192 10.93 -9.57 16.22
CA PRO A 192 11.27 -10.87 15.66
C PRO A 192 10.22 -11.88 16.10
N VAL A 193 9.55 -12.48 15.11
CA VAL A 193 8.56 -13.53 15.32
C VAL A 193 9.26 -14.59 16.16
N LYS A 194 8.95 -14.65 17.46
CA LYS A 194 9.28 -15.81 18.28
C LYS A 194 8.41 -16.94 17.73
N ASN A 195 8.99 -17.72 16.83
CA ASN A 195 8.38 -18.93 16.34
C ASN A 195 8.15 -19.83 17.57
N GLY A 196 6.90 -19.98 17.97
CA GLY A 196 6.48 -20.77 19.13
C GLY A 196 6.57 -22.27 18.91
N SER A 197 7.63 -22.74 18.25
CA SER A 197 7.84 -24.16 17.97
C SER A 197 9.30 -24.55 18.24
N ASN A 198 9.73 -24.43 19.50
CA ASN A 198 10.86 -25.16 20.05
C ASN A 198 10.81 -25.13 21.59
N ASP A 199 9.66 -25.48 22.16
CA ASP A 199 9.62 -26.12 23.49
C ASP A 199 9.62 -27.63 23.25
N GLU A 200 10.69 -28.13 22.61
CA GLU A 200 11.02 -29.54 22.71
C GLU A 200 11.88 -29.69 23.96
N ILE A 201 11.23 -30.05 25.06
CA ILE A 201 11.92 -30.51 26.27
C ILE A 201 12.61 -31.82 25.87
N VAL A 202 13.89 -31.73 25.52
CA VAL A 202 14.76 -32.90 25.40
C VAL A 202 14.97 -33.44 26.82
N MET A 203 14.12 -34.38 27.20
CA MET A 203 14.33 -35.20 28.39
C MET A 203 15.58 -36.07 28.17
N PRO A 204 16.54 -36.10 29.11
CA PRO A 204 17.70 -36.97 28.98
C PRO A 204 17.23 -38.42 29.00
N ALA A 205 17.72 -39.20 28.03
CA ALA A 205 17.42 -40.62 27.89
C ALA A 205 17.75 -41.38 29.18
N GLU A 206 16.71 -41.91 29.83
CA GLU A 206 16.87 -42.92 30.86
C GLU A 206 17.25 -44.25 30.22
N GLY A 207 18.38 -44.80 30.67
CA GLY A 207 18.49 -46.24 30.85
C GLY A 207 19.58 -46.93 30.05
N GLU A 208 20.75 -47.10 30.68
CA GLU A 208 21.44 -48.38 30.61
C GLU A 208 21.88 -48.79 32.03
N LYS A 209 21.30 -49.89 32.50
CA LYS A 209 21.58 -50.54 33.79
C LYS A 209 22.74 -51.52 33.67
N ARG A 210 23.34 -51.83 34.84
CA ARG A 210 24.19 -52.99 35.23
C ARG A 210 25.68 -52.71 35.08
N ALA A 211 26.60 -53.08 35.97
CA ALA A 211 26.68 -53.78 37.27
C ALA A 211 28.02 -53.27 37.90
N ALA A 212 28.44 -53.40 39.16
CA ALA A 212 28.42 -54.49 40.13
C ALA A 212 29.13 -53.99 41.42
N GLY A 213 28.88 -54.66 42.56
CA GLY A 213 29.75 -54.70 43.75
C GLY A 213 29.58 -53.55 44.76
N GLU A 214 28.97 -53.78 45.94
CA GLU A 214 29.66 -54.10 47.21
C GLU A 214 30.74 -53.05 47.59
N THR A 215 30.75 -52.36 48.74
CA THR A 215 30.25 -52.63 50.10
C THR A 215 30.23 -51.32 50.94
N PRO A 216 29.56 -51.29 52.11
CA PRO A 216 29.36 -50.10 52.94
C PRO A 216 30.33 -50.01 54.13
N ARG A 217 30.50 -48.79 54.69
CA ARG A 217 30.98 -48.37 56.04
C ARG A 217 31.85 -47.09 55.88
N THR A 218 31.90 -46.08 56.75
CA THR A 218 31.33 -45.72 58.06
C THR A 218 31.83 -44.30 58.37
N ALA A 219 31.01 -43.45 59.02
CA ALA A 219 31.37 -42.41 60.02
C ALA A 219 32.38 -41.30 59.59
N SER A 220 32.44 -40.09 60.13
CA SER A 220 31.99 -39.49 61.38
C SER A 220 32.21 -37.96 61.28
N ALA A 221 31.39 -37.22 62.05
CA ALA A 221 31.64 -35.92 62.71
C ALA A 221 31.96 -34.68 61.85
#